data_AF-A0A1E4RSD8-F1
#
_entry.id   AF-A0A1E4RSD8-F1
#
_cell.length_a   1.000
_cell.length_b   1.000
_cell.length_c   1.000
_cell.angle_alpha   90.00
_cell.angle_beta   90.00
_cell.angle_gamma   90.00
#
_symmetry.space_group_name_H-M   'P 1'
#
loop_
_entity.id
_entity.type
_entity.pdbx_description
1 polymer ?
#
loop_
_entity_poly.entity_id
_entity_poly.type
_entity_poly.pdbx_seq_one_letter_code
_entity_poly.pdbx_strand_id
1 'polypeptide(L)'
;MFRPIIQRPLLVQPARQLTYITKFDTKKFVQSLQTKGNFSKEQAESAVNIVNKAINDGIYSITKNLVTKEKLSSTAYQQKVDFAKLKGELQTMDRSEFNNLKKELEQLRTDLTNLKNRIREEVTKNLAGVKLDLNLEKGRIREESSIHELKIEDTYTRIDEEISNIHMQIKSVKTQVMQWLIGVSTGLCAVSLAFARFFG
;
A
#
# COMPACT_ATOMS: atom_id res chain seq x y z
N MET A 1 14.96 33.78 0.81
CA MET A 1 15.75 34.92 1.34
C MET A 1 17.17 34.43 1.61
N PHE A 2 18.04 34.46 0.59
CA PHE A 2 19.43 34.00 0.72
C PHE A 2 20.25 35.12 1.38
N ARG A 3 20.73 34.89 2.60
CA ARG A 3 21.71 35.80 3.21
C ARG A 3 23.05 35.63 2.47
N PRO A 4 23.71 36.71 2.05
CA PRO A 4 25.04 36.62 1.47
C PRO A 4 25.98 36.06 2.55
N ILE A 5 26.65 34.96 2.23
CA ILE A 5 27.72 34.42 3.06
C ILE A 5 28.83 35.46 3.02
N ILE A 6 28.97 36.20 4.12
CA ILE A 6 30.09 37.12 4.36
C ILE A 6 31.36 36.33 4.05
N GLN A 7 32.01 36.67 2.94
CA GLN A 7 33.38 36.26 2.67
C GLN A 7 34.22 36.90 3.77
N ARG A 8 34.38 36.21 4.90
CA ARG A 8 35.47 36.53 5.81
C ARG A 8 36.73 36.42 4.95
N PRO A 9 37.53 37.50 4.81
CA PRO A 9 38.85 37.36 4.25
C PRO A 9 39.53 36.29 5.09
N LEU A 10 40.05 35.25 4.43
CA LEU A 10 41.05 34.39 5.05
C LEU A 10 42.09 35.35 5.59
N LEU A 11 42.18 35.50 6.91
CA LEU A 11 43.30 36.20 7.52
C LEU A 11 44.51 35.44 7.03
N VAL A 12 45.20 36.04 6.06
CA VAL A 12 46.53 35.64 5.65
C VAL A 12 47.36 35.86 6.89
N GLN A 13 47.42 34.85 7.76
CA GLN A 13 48.34 34.85 8.87
C GLN A 13 49.71 35.15 8.25
N PRO A 14 50.46 36.11 8.79
CA PRO A 14 51.76 36.47 8.24
C PRO A 14 52.55 35.17 8.03
N ALA A 15 53.31 35.12 6.92
CA ALA A 15 54.33 34.09 6.71
C ALA A 15 54.97 33.80 8.07
N ARG A 16 54.82 32.57 8.59
CA ARG A 16 55.59 32.17 9.76
C ARG A 16 57.02 32.27 9.25
N GLN A 17 57.70 33.37 9.58
CA GLN A 17 59.06 33.59 9.17
C GLN A 17 59.87 32.53 9.92
N LEU A 18 60.08 31.39 9.26
CA LEU A 18 60.98 30.33 9.71
C LEU A 18 62.46 30.78 9.67
N THR A 19 62.71 32.08 9.47
CA THR A 19 64.02 32.73 9.53
C THR A 19 64.67 32.66 10.92
N TYR A 20 63.97 32.13 11.93
CA TYR A 20 64.53 31.84 13.25
C TYR A 20 65.05 30.41 13.43
N ILE A 21 65.16 29.61 12.35
CA ILE A 21 65.99 28.41 12.42
C ILE A 21 67.47 28.83 12.29
N THR A 22 67.95 29.39 13.40
CA THR A 22 69.35 29.53 13.81
C THR A 22 70.35 29.94 12.71
N LYS A 23 70.66 31.24 12.62
CA LYS A 23 71.94 31.66 12.01
C LYS A 23 73.09 31.08 12.84
N PHE A 24 73.58 29.89 12.47
CA PHE A 24 74.74 29.28 13.09
C PHE A 24 76.01 29.99 12.62
N ASP A 25 76.58 30.83 13.47
CA ASP A 25 77.81 31.57 13.17
C ASP A 25 79.03 30.66 13.37
N THR A 26 79.42 29.99 12.29
CA THR A 26 80.56 29.05 12.25
C THR A 26 81.87 29.69 12.70
N LYS A 27 82.09 30.98 12.40
CA LYS A 27 83.32 31.70 12.74
C LYS A 27 83.44 31.98 14.24
N LYS A 28 82.35 32.46 14.87
CA LYS A 28 82.32 32.65 16.33
C LYS A 28 82.42 31.34 17.09
N PHE A 29 81.89 30.26 16.53
CA PHE A 29 81.97 28.92 17.12
C PHE A 29 83.41 28.37 17.09
N VAL A 30 84.13 28.51 15.96
CA VAL A 30 85.56 28.17 15.85
C VAL A 30 86.40 28.97 16.86
N GLN A 31 86.23 30.29 16.93
CA GLN A 31 86.97 31.14 17.88
C GLN A 31 86.71 30.76 19.33
N SER A 32 85.48 30.39 19.68
CA SER A 32 85.14 29.97 21.05
C SER A 32 85.78 28.63 21.41
N LEU A 33 85.85 27.67 20.48
CA LEU A 33 86.53 26.38 20.69
C LEU A 33 88.04 26.55 20.87
N GLN A 34 88.66 27.46 20.09
CA GLN A 34 90.09 27.78 20.22
C GLN A 34 90.41 28.47 21.55
N THR A 35 89.61 29.46 21.95
CA THR A 35 89.91 30.31 23.12
C THR A 35 89.50 29.71 24.45
N LYS A 36 88.39 28.96 24.51
CA LYS A 36 87.84 28.41 25.76
C LYS A 36 88.01 26.91 25.91
N GLY A 37 88.19 26.18 24.80
CA GLY A 37 88.29 24.73 24.79
C GLY A 37 89.69 24.19 24.54
N ASN A 38 90.68 25.06 24.31
CA ASN A 38 92.07 24.70 23.96
C ASN A 38 92.19 23.78 22.72
N PHE A 39 91.23 23.83 21.79
CA PHE A 39 91.28 23.06 20.55
C PHE A 39 92.29 23.65 19.57
N SER A 40 92.97 22.80 18.79
CA SER A 40 93.74 23.27 17.63
C SER A 40 92.80 23.86 16.58
N LYS A 41 93.33 24.70 15.69
CA LYS A 41 92.54 25.30 14.59
C LYS A 41 91.83 24.25 13.74
N GLU A 42 92.55 23.19 13.37
CA GLU A 42 92.04 22.08 12.56
C GLU A 42 90.95 21.29 13.30
N GLN A 43 91.13 21.06 14.60
CA GLN A 43 90.13 20.37 15.43
C GLN A 43 88.85 21.20 15.61
N ALA A 44 88.99 22.51 15.84
CA ALA A 44 87.86 23.42 15.96
C ALA A 44 87.07 23.50 14.65
N GLU A 45 87.75 23.67 13.52
CA GLU A 45 87.11 23.70 12.18
C GLU A 45 86.38 22.38 11.85
N SER A 46 87.00 21.23 12.16
CA SER A 46 86.39 19.91 11.94
C SER A 46 85.13 19.71 12.80
N ALA A 47 85.17 20.06 14.08
CA ALA A 47 84.02 19.97 14.98
C ALA A 47 82.86 20.88 14.51
N VAL A 48 83.18 22.11 14.10
CA VAL A 48 82.18 23.05 13.56
C VAL A 48 81.54 22.51 12.28
N ASN A 49 82.32 21.88 11.41
CA ASN A 49 81.80 21.28 10.17
C ASN A 49 80.82 20.12 10.45
N ILE A 50 81.13 19.25 11.42
CA ILE A 50 80.23 18.15 11.81
C ILE A 50 78.92 18.71 12.38
N VAL A 51 78.99 19.71 13.26
CA VAL A 51 77.80 20.35 13.85
C VAL A 51 76.97 21.05 12.78
N ASN A 52 77.62 21.79 11.87
CA ASN A 52 76.94 22.47 10.77
C ASN A 52 76.23 21.45 9.86
N LYS A 53 76.86 20.31 9.58
CA LYS A 53 76.24 19.23 8.80
C LYS A 53 75.01 18.65 9.53
N ALA A 54 75.13 18.31 10.81
CA ALA A 54 74.02 17.77 11.60
C ALA A 54 72.82 18.75 11.71
N ILE A 55 73.10 20.06 11.85
CA ILE A 55 72.08 21.10 11.84
C ILE A 55 71.37 21.15 10.47
N ASN A 56 72.13 21.18 9.37
CA ASN A 56 71.55 21.22 8.03
C ASN A 56 70.74 19.96 7.70
N ASP A 57 71.20 18.78 8.11
CA ASP A 57 70.48 17.52 7.95
C ASP A 57 69.15 17.54 8.76
N GLY A 58 69.18 18.09 9.97
CA GLY A 58 67.98 18.29 10.81
C GLY A 58 66.99 19.27 10.19
N ILE A 59 67.46 20.41 9.66
CA ILE A 59 66.64 21.40 8.96
C ILE A 59 66.00 20.79 7.72
N TYR A 60 66.77 20.03 6.94
CA TYR A 60 66.26 19.36 5.74
C TYR A 60 65.19 18.32 6.10
N SER A 61 65.43 17.50 7.14
CA SER A 61 64.47 16.51 7.62
C SER A 61 63.13 17.13 8.07
N ILE A 62 63.18 18.25 8.80
CA ILE A 62 61.99 18.98 9.25
C ILE A 62 61.27 19.61 8.05
N THR A 63 62.02 20.29 7.17
CA THR A 63 61.45 21.05 6.05
C THR A 63 60.87 20.13 4.98
N LYS A 64 61.40 18.91 4.80
CA LYS A 64 60.88 17.90 3.88
C LYS A 64 59.41 17.54 4.14
N ASN A 65 58.96 17.59 5.39
CA ASN A 65 57.58 17.29 5.77
C ASN A 65 56.69 18.55 5.86
N LEU A 66 57.25 19.75 5.66
CA LEU A 66 56.49 20.98 5.63
C LEU A 66 55.87 21.18 4.25
N VAL A 67 54.59 21.56 4.24
CA VAL A 67 53.89 21.98 3.02
C VAL A 67 54.08 23.48 2.83
N THR A 68 54.28 23.92 1.58
CA THR A 68 54.36 25.35 1.27
C THR A 68 53.02 26.03 1.52
N LYS A 69 53.04 27.31 1.92
CA LYS A 69 51.80 28.08 2.13
C LYS A 69 50.93 28.12 0.88
N GLU A 70 51.55 28.20 -0.28
CA GLU A 70 50.88 28.14 -1.58
C GLU A 70 50.14 26.81 -1.75
N LYS A 71 50.80 25.67 -1.54
CA LYS A 71 50.16 24.36 -1.67
C LYS A 71 49.01 24.17 -0.68
N LEU A 72 49.17 24.64 0.56
CA LEU A 72 48.10 24.63 1.55
C LEU A 72 46.89 25.46 1.08
N SER A 73 47.13 26.69 0.61
CA SER A 73 46.08 27.58 0.14
C SER A 73 45.34 27.04 -1.10
N SER A 74 46.07 26.43 -2.04
CA SER A 74 45.50 25.80 -3.23
C SER A 74 44.61 24.61 -2.86
N THR A 75 45.08 23.71 -1.99
CA THR A 75 44.27 22.57 -1.51
C THR A 75 43.02 23.04 -0.76
N ALA A 76 43.14 24.05 0.11
CA ALA A 76 42.01 24.62 0.84
C ALA A 76 40.98 25.27 -0.11
N TYR A 77 41.45 25.94 -1.17
CA TYR A 77 40.59 26.50 -2.20
C TYR A 77 39.84 25.39 -2.96
N GLN A 78 40.55 24.34 -3.37
CA GLN A 78 39.95 23.20 -4.06
C GLN A 78 38.86 22.53 -3.20
N GLN A 79 39.15 22.26 -1.92
CA GLN A 79 38.16 21.72 -0.97
C GLN A 79 36.92 22.61 -0.86
N LYS A 80 37.09 23.93 -0.87
CA LYS A 80 35.96 24.86 -0.80
C LYS A 80 35.09 24.81 -2.06
N VAL A 81 35.71 24.69 -3.23
CA VAL A 81 34.99 24.51 -4.50
C VAL A 81 34.24 23.19 -4.51
N ASP A 82 34.90 22.10 -4.12
CA ASP A 82 34.29 20.77 -4.06
C ASP A 82 33.10 20.75 -3.09
N PHE A 83 33.22 21.40 -1.94
CA PHE A 83 32.14 21.55 -0.97
C PHE A 83 30.96 22.35 -1.54
N ALA A 84 31.24 23.43 -2.28
CA ALA A 84 30.20 24.22 -2.94
C ALA A 84 29.47 23.40 -4.02
N LYS A 85 30.22 22.58 -4.78
CA LYS A 85 29.66 21.66 -5.78
C LYS A 85 28.77 20.61 -5.14
N LEU A 86 29.27 19.89 -4.14
CA LEU A 86 28.52 18.87 -3.40
C LEU A 86 27.22 19.44 -2.80
N LYS A 87 27.29 20.64 -2.23
CA LYS A 87 26.10 21.32 -1.71
C LYS A 87 25.07 21.61 -2.81
N GLY A 88 25.52 22.05 -3.99
CA GLY A 88 24.63 22.30 -5.14
C GLY A 88 23.98 21.02 -5.66
N GLU A 89 24.75 19.94 -5.75
CA GLU A 89 24.25 18.62 -6.14
C GLU A 89 23.21 18.11 -5.14
N LEU A 90 23.50 18.18 -3.83
CA LEU A 90 22.57 17.78 -2.77
C LEU A 90 21.26 18.58 -2.83
N GLN A 91 21.35 19.92 -2.95
CA GLN A 91 20.15 20.76 -3.05
C GLN A 91 19.30 20.45 -4.29
N THR A 92 19.94 20.09 -5.40
CA THR A 92 19.24 19.72 -6.64
C THR A 92 18.58 18.36 -6.49
N MET A 93 19.29 17.38 -5.92
CA MET A 93 18.78 16.05 -5.62
C MET A 93 17.59 16.12 -4.67
N ASP A 94 17.73 16.80 -3.52
CA ASP A 94 16.66 16.96 -2.53
C ASP A 94 15.40 17.58 -3.16
N ARG A 95 15.58 18.59 -4.01
CA ARG A 95 14.46 19.25 -4.70
C ARG A 95 13.80 18.32 -5.71
N SER A 96 14.59 17.50 -6.42
CA SER A 96 14.08 16.50 -7.35
C SER A 96 13.28 15.42 -6.62
N GLU A 97 13.86 14.83 -5.57
CA GLU A 97 13.24 13.81 -4.73
C GLU A 97 11.95 14.34 -4.10
N PHE A 98 11.97 15.57 -3.56
CA PHE A 98 10.77 16.18 -2.99
C PHE A 98 9.65 16.36 -4.04
N ASN A 99 10.01 16.78 -5.26
CA ASN A 99 9.03 16.93 -6.35
C ASN A 99 8.47 15.56 -6.80
N ASN A 100 9.31 14.53 -6.87
CA ASN A 100 8.90 13.17 -7.19
C ASN A 100 7.95 12.63 -6.12
N LEU A 101 8.32 12.73 -4.85
CA LEU A 101 7.48 12.31 -3.73
C LEU A 101 6.14 13.05 -3.72
N LYS A 102 6.14 14.36 -3.97
CA LYS A 102 4.90 15.15 -4.08
C LYS A 102 4.02 14.65 -5.22
N LYS A 103 4.61 14.34 -6.39
CA LYS A 103 3.87 13.81 -7.53
C LYS A 103 3.25 12.44 -7.21
N GLU A 104 4.03 11.55 -6.59
CA GLU A 104 3.54 10.23 -6.16
C GLU A 104 2.41 10.34 -5.14
N LEU A 105 2.51 11.27 -4.18
CA LEU A 105 1.45 11.54 -3.21
C LEU A 105 0.16 11.99 -3.91
N GLU A 106 0.23 12.96 -4.81
CA GLU A 106 -0.96 13.43 -5.55
C GLU A 106 -1.57 12.32 -6.42
N GLN A 107 -0.75 11.48 -7.03
CA GLN A 107 -1.22 10.32 -7.78
C GLN A 107 -1.92 9.32 -6.85
N LEU A 108 -1.30 8.95 -5.73
CA LEU A 108 -1.88 8.04 -4.74
C LEU A 108 -3.20 8.57 -4.17
N ARG A 109 -3.29 9.88 -3.93
CA ARG A 109 -4.52 10.55 -3.49
C ARG A 109 -5.64 10.46 -4.53
N THR A 110 -5.28 10.60 -5.81
CA THR A 110 -6.21 10.46 -6.93
C THR A 110 -6.71 9.01 -7.03
N ASP A 111 -5.80 8.04 -6.98
CA ASP A 111 -6.11 6.61 -7.04
C ASP A 111 -7.00 6.18 -5.86
N LEU A 112 -6.71 6.67 -4.65
CA LEU A 112 -7.55 6.44 -3.47
C LEU A 112 -8.96 6.96 -3.67
N THR A 113 -9.09 8.18 -4.22
CA THR A 113 -10.39 8.80 -4.48
C THR A 113 -11.18 8.01 -5.54
N ASN A 114 -10.51 7.58 -6.61
CA ASN A 114 -11.12 6.77 -7.67
C ASN A 114 -11.57 5.40 -7.13
N LEU A 115 -10.72 4.73 -6.34
CA LEU A 115 -11.04 3.44 -5.74
C LEU A 115 -12.24 3.55 -4.79
N LYS A 116 -12.28 4.60 -3.97
CA LYS A 116 -13.41 4.88 -3.08
C LYS A 116 -14.72 5.05 -3.84
N ASN A 117 -14.71 5.80 -4.95
CA ASN A 117 -15.90 6.02 -5.78
C ASN A 117 -16.34 4.71 -6.44
N ARG A 118 -15.41 3.95 -7.02
CA ARG A 118 -15.69 2.66 -7.64
C ARG A 118 -16.30 1.66 -6.66
N ILE A 119 -15.75 1.55 -5.45
CA ILE A 119 -16.31 0.67 -4.41
C ILE A 119 -17.74 1.10 -4.05
N ARG A 120 -17.99 2.39 -3.91
CA ARG A 120 -19.34 2.90 -3.61
C ARG A 120 -20.32 2.56 -4.73
N GLU A 121 -19.92 2.72 -5.98
CA GLU A 121 -20.73 2.38 -7.15
C GLU A 121 -21.04 0.88 -7.20
N GLU A 122 -20.03 0.02 -7.05
CA GLU A 122 -20.18 -1.45 -7.05
C GLU A 122 -21.07 -1.93 -5.89
N VAL A 123 -20.90 -1.37 -4.69
CA VAL A 123 -21.78 -1.70 -3.55
C VAL A 123 -23.23 -1.29 -3.83
N THR A 124 -23.44 -0.09 -4.39
CA THR A 124 -24.78 0.39 -4.73
C THR A 124 -25.42 -0.47 -5.81
N LYS A 125 -24.66 -0.83 -6.84
CA LYS A 125 -25.10 -1.71 -7.92
C LYS A 125 -25.45 -3.11 -7.43
N ASN A 126 -24.60 -3.72 -6.60
CA ASN A 126 -24.86 -5.03 -6.00
C ASN A 126 -26.09 -5.00 -5.11
N LEU A 127 -26.26 -3.96 -4.28
CA LEU A 127 -27.45 -3.81 -3.44
C LEU A 127 -28.73 -3.68 -4.29
N ALA A 128 -28.69 -2.90 -5.37
CA ALA A 128 -29.80 -2.78 -6.31
C ALA A 128 -30.11 -4.13 -6.99
N GLY A 129 -29.07 -4.88 -7.38
CA GLY A 129 -29.20 -6.24 -7.92
C GLY A 129 -29.89 -7.19 -6.95
N VAL A 130 -29.39 -7.30 -5.72
CA VAL A 130 -29.99 -8.15 -4.67
C VAL A 130 -31.45 -7.75 -4.40
N LYS A 131 -31.74 -6.44 -4.33
CA LYS A 131 -33.11 -5.96 -4.14
C LYS A 131 -34.01 -6.36 -5.32
N LEU A 132 -33.52 -6.28 -6.56
CA LEU A 132 -34.27 -6.73 -7.73
C LEU A 132 -34.53 -8.22 -7.67
N ASP A 133 -33.51 -9.03 -7.40
CA ASP A 133 -33.62 -10.48 -7.29
C ASP A 133 -34.67 -10.89 -6.26
N LEU A 134 -34.66 -10.27 -5.08
CA LEU A 134 -35.67 -10.51 -4.04
C LEU A 134 -37.09 -10.13 -4.48
N ASN A 135 -37.24 -9.02 -5.23
CA ASN A 135 -38.55 -8.62 -5.73
C ASN A 135 -39.07 -9.58 -6.80
N LEU A 136 -38.20 -10.05 -7.69
CA LEU A 136 -38.54 -11.05 -8.69
C LEU A 136 -38.92 -12.38 -8.03
N GLU A 137 -38.14 -12.83 -7.06
CA GLU A 137 -38.41 -14.07 -6.33
C GLU A 137 -39.70 -13.99 -5.52
N LYS A 138 -39.98 -12.84 -4.89
CA LYS A 138 -41.26 -12.60 -4.22
C LYS A 138 -42.43 -12.62 -5.21
N GLY A 139 -42.24 -12.07 -6.40
CA GLY A 139 -43.21 -12.13 -7.49
C GLY A 139 -43.49 -13.57 -7.92
N ARG A 140 -42.43 -14.35 -8.13
CA ARG A 140 -42.49 -15.78 -8.49
C ARG A 140 -43.25 -16.60 -7.45
N ILE A 141 -42.93 -16.44 -6.16
CA ILE A 141 -43.63 -17.14 -5.06
C ILE A 141 -45.12 -16.78 -5.05
N ARG A 142 -45.47 -15.51 -5.30
CA ARG A 142 -46.86 -15.07 -5.33
C ARG A 142 -47.63 -15.69 -6.50
N GLU A 143 -47.01 -15.73 -7.69
CA GLU A 143 -47.60 -16.37 -8.86
C GLU A 143 -47.80 -17.87 -8.65
N GLU A 144 -46.77 -18.56 -8.13
CA GLU A 144 -46.84 -19.99 -7.79
C GLU A 144 -47.94 -20.27 -6.75
N SER A 145 -48.04 -19.42 -5.72
CA SER A 145 -49.13 -19.50 -4.72
C SER A 145 -50.51 -19.33 -5.35
N SER A 146 -50.69 -18.38 -6.27
CA SER A 146 -51.97 -18.17 -6.96
C SER A 146 -52.34 -19.35 -7.85
N ILE A 147 -51.36 -19.96 -8.53
CA ILE A 147 -51.57 -21.18 -9.32
C ILE A 147 -52.00 -22.33 -8.41
N HIS A 148 -51.40 -22.48 -7.23
CA HIS A 148 -51.80 -23.49 -6.27
C HIS A 148 -53.21 -23.26 -5.74
N GLU A 149 -53.58 -22.03 -5.43
CA GLU A 149 -54.93 -21.67 -5.00
C GLU A 149 -55.99 -22.04 -6.06
N LEU A 150 -55.73 -21.72 -7.33
CA LEU A 150 -56.59 -22.10 -8.45
C LEU A 150 -56.71 -23.63 -8.61
N LYS A 151 -55.60 -24.37 -8.48
CA LYS A 151 -55.64 -25.85 -8.56
C LYS A 151 -56.43 -26.46 -7.40
N ILE A 152 -56.33 -25.88 -6.21
CA ILE A 152 -57.09 -26.30 -5.04
C ILE A 152 -58.58 -26.05 -5.29
N GLU A 153 -58.97 -24.88 -5.79
CA GLU A 153 -60.36 -24.53 -6.12
C GLU A 153 -60.95 -25.44 -7.21
N ASP A 154 -60.21 -25.71 -8.29
CA ASP A 154 -60.61 -26.67 -9.33
C ASP A 154 -60.82 -28.07 -8.74
N THR A 155 -59.92 -28.50 -7.85
CA THR A 155 -60.04 -29.81 -7.17
C THR A 155 -61.28 -29.86 -6.27
N TYR A 156 -61.56 -28.80 -5.50
CA TYR A 156 -62.79 -28.72 -4.70
C TYR A 156 -64.05 -28.78 -5.57
N THR A 157 -64.06 -28.06 -6.69
CA THR A 157 -65.19 -28.08 -7.62
C THR A 157 -65.44 -29.48 -8.18
N ARG A 158 -64.38 -30.20 -8.60
CA ARG A 158 -64.49 -31.59 -9.06
C ARG A 158 -65.01 -32.53 -7.97
N ILE A 159 -64.57 -32.35 -6.72
CA ILE A 159 -65.08 -33.13 -5.59
C ILE A 159 -66.58 -32.90 -5.40
N ASP A 160 -67.05 -31.65 -5.45
CA ASP A 160 -68.48 -31.32 -5.32
C ASP A 160 -69.32 -31.89 -6.47
N GLU A 161 -68.78 -31.90 -7.70
CA GLU A 161 -69.39 -32.56 -8.86
C GLU A 161 -69.49 -34.09 -8.64
N GLU A 162 -68.42 -34.74 -8.18
CA GLU A 162 -68.42 -36.17 -7.86
C GLU A 162 -69.44 -36.51 -6.75
N ILE A 163 -69.50 -35.69 -5.69
CA ILE A 163 -70.48 -35.84 -4.61
C ILE A 163 -71.90 -35.72 -5.15
N SER A 164 -72.17 -34.73 -6.00
CA SER A 164 -73.49 -34.52 -6.61
C SER A 164 -73.89 -35.69 -7.52
N ASN A 165 -72.94 -36.21 -8.30
CA ASN A 165 -73.13 -37.38 -9.15
C ASN A 165 -73.47 -38.62 -8.31
N ILE A 166 -72.74 -38.88 -7.22
CA ILE A 166 -73.02 -39.99 -6.29
C ILE A 166 -74.43 -39.84 -5.69
N HIS A 167 -74.82 -38.65 -5.23
CA HIS A 167 -76.17 -38.40 -4.72
C HIS A 167 -77.25 -38.68 -5.77
N MET A 168 -77.00 -38.31 -7.03
CA MET A 168 -77.93 -38.59 -8.13
C MET A 168 -78.06 -40.09 -8.39
N GLN A 169 -76.94 -40.83 -8.39
CA GLN A 169 -76.94 -42.28 -8.52
C GLN A 169 -77.71 -42.94 -7.38
N ILE A 170 -77.51 -42.52 -6.12
CA ILE A 170 -78.27 -43.03 -4.97
C ILE A 170 -79.77 -42.76 -5.13
N LYS A 171 -80.16 -41.56 -5.54
CA LYS A 171 -81.59 -41.22 -5.78
C LYS A 171 -82.19 -42.06 -6.91
N SER A 172 -81.43 -42.31 -7.97
CA SER A 172 -81.83 -43.18 -9.08
C SER A 172 -82.06 -44.60 -8.59
N VAL A 173 -81.07 -45.20 -7.89
CA VAL A 173 -81.18 -46.54 -7.31
C VAL A 173 -82.36 -46.66 -6.35
N LYS A 174 -82.57 -45.68 -5.45
CA LYS A 174 -83.73 -45.64 -4.55
C LYS A 174 -85.06 -45.66 -5.32
N THR A 175 -85.16 -44.91 -6.40
CA THR A 175 -86.37 -44.84 -7.24
C THR A 175 -86.60 -46.16 -7.95
N GLN A 176 -85.56 -46.78 -8.50
CA GLN A 176 -85.64 -48.09 -9.13
C GLN A 176 -86.11 -49.17 -8.13
N VAL A 177 -85.57 -49.18 -6.90
CA VAL A 177 -86.01 -50.11 -5.85
C VAL A 177 -87.47 -49.87 -5.49
N MET A 178 -87.91 -48.61 -5.34
CA MET A 178 -89.32 -48.29 -5.07
C MET A 178 -90.25 -48.77 -6.20
N GLN A 179 -89.85 -48.57 -7.46
CA GLN A 179 -90.60 -49.07 -8.62
C GLN A 179 -90.68 -50.60 -8.61
N TRP A 180 -89.59 -51.30 -8.29
CA TRP A 180 -89.58 -52.75 -8.18
C TRP A 180 -90.53 -53.24 -7.07
N LEU A 181 -90.53 -52.60 -5.90
CA LEU A 181 -91.46 -52.90 -4.82
C LEU A 181 -92.92 -52.72 -5.24
N ILE A 182 -93.25 -51.63 -5.96
CA ILE A 182 -94.59 -51.40 -6.50
C ILE A 182 -94.97 -52.52 -7.49
N GLY A 183 -94.05 -52.90 -8.37
CA GLY A 183 -94.25 -53.97 -9.34
C GLY A 183 -94.52 -55.33 -8.68
N VAL A 184 -93.70 -55.70 -7.68
CA VAL A 184 -93.86 -56.95 -6.92
C VAL A 184 -95.17 -56.95 -6.13
N SER A 185 -95.51 -55.86 -5.44
CA SER A 185 -96.77 -55.74 -4.70
C SER A 185 -97.99 -55.85 -5.61
N THR A 186 -97.96 -55.16 -6.76
CA THR A 186 -99.04 -55.23 -7.75
C THR A 186 -99.19 -56.64 -8.33
N GLY A 187 -98.06 -57.30 -8.64
CA GLY A 187 -98.03 -58.68 -9.11
C GLY A 187 -98.60 -59.66 -8.08
N LEU A 188 -98.22 -59.54 -6.81
CA LEU A 188 -98.76 -60.37 -5.73
C LEU A 188 -100.28 -60.16 -5.59
N CYS A 189 -100.75 -58.91 -5.57
CA CYS A 189 -102.17 -58.60 -5.52
C CYS A 189 -102.93 -59.20 -6.72
N ALA A 190 -102.38 -59.12 -7.93
CA ALA A 190 -102.98 -59.72 -9.13
C ALA A 190 -103.07 -61.25 -9.03
N VAL A 191 -102.02 -61.91 -8.54
CA VAL A 191 -102.02 -63.37 -8.31
C VAL A 191 -103.07 -63.75 -7.26
N SER A 192 -103.14 -63.02 -6.14
CA SER A 192 -104.16 -63.25 -5.11
C SER A 192 -105.58 -63.09 -5.66
N LEU A 193 -105.84 -62.06 -6.47
CA LEU A 193 -107.14 -61.87 -7.12
C LEU A 193 -107.47 -62.98 -8.11
N ALA A 194 -106.50 -63.42 -8.93
CA ALA A 194 -106.67 -64.53 -9.86
C ALA A 194 -106.98 -65.85 -9.13
N PHE A 195 -106.30 -66.11 -8.01
CA PHE A 195 -106.56 -67.26 -7.16
C PHE A 195 -107.97 -67.22 -6.54
N ALA A 196 -108.35 -66.07 -5.97
CA ALA A 196 -109.71 -65.87 -5.43
C ALA A 196 -110.80 -66.10 -6.50
N ARG A 197 -110.55 -65.70 -7.76
CA ARG A 197 -111.46 -65.96 -8.88
C ARG A 197 -111.49 -67.42 -9.35
N PHE A 198 -110.42 -68.18 -9.17
CA PHE A 198 -110.39 -69.60 -9.56
C PHE A 198 -111.10 -70.50 -8.52
N PHE A 199 -111.10 -70.11 -7.25
CA PHE A 199 -111.71 -70.87 -6.15
C PHE A 199 -113.10 -70.37 -5.72
N GLY A 200 -113.56 -69.23 -6.23
CA GLY A 200 -114.89 -68.66 -5.98
C GLY A 200 -115.86 -68.84 -7.15
#